data_AF-A0A3C2B4F9-F1
#
_entry.id   AF-A0A3C2B4F9-F1
#
_cell.length_a   1.000
_cell.length_b   1.000
_cell.length_c   1.000
_cell.angle_alpha   90.00
_cell.angle_beta   90.00
_cell.angle_gamma   90.00
#
_symmetry.space_group_name_H-M   'P 1'
#
loop_
_entity.id
_entity.type
_entity.pdbx_description
1 polymer ?
#
loop_
_entity_poly.entity_id
_entity_poly.type
_entity_poly.pdbx_seq_one_letter_code
_entity_poly.pdbx_strand_id
1 'polypeptide(L)'
;ARDRAVHRIAAADPERADRVRSLRHVVPARPGGVLALLAGLPDRDVVVMAHTGLEPYPTFRSLTKAVPLQEPVLVSAWRVPRADIPDDVAAQTEWLDRQWARVDAAVASRFAEG
;
A
#
# COMPACT_ATOMS: atom_id res chain seq x y z
N ALA A 1 -1.67 -14.15 -6.00
CA ALA A 1 -2.31 -12.92 -6.54
C ALA A 1 -1.27 -11.90 -7.01
N ARG A 2 -0.25 -11.66 -6.19
CA ARG A 2 0.93 -10.85 -6.51
C ARG A 2 1.62 -11.23 -7.83
N ASP A 3 1.98 -12.50 -8.04
CA ASP A 3 2.73 -12.89 -9.25
C ASP A 3 1.97 -12.60 -10.54
N ARG A 4 0.64 -12.79 -10.52
CA ARG A 4 -0.25 -12.38 -11.61
C ARG A 4 -0.30 -10.86 -11.80
N ALA A 5 -0.14 -10.08 -10.74
CA ALA A 5 -0.05 -8.62 -10.84
C ALA A 5 1.30 -8.21 -11.44
N VAL A 6 2.41 -8.77 -10.96
CA VAL A 6 3.76 -8.51 -11.48
C VAL A 6 3.85 -8.91 -12.96
N HIS A 7 3.32 -10.07 -13.34
CA HIS A 7 3.32 -10.51 -14.74
C HIS A 7 2.53 -9.56 -15.66
N ARG A 8 1.37 -9.07 -15.21
CA ARG A 8 0.60 -8.06 -15.97
C ARG A 8 1.33 -6.72 -16.06
N ILE A 9 2.03 -6.31 -15.01
CA ILE A 9 2.83 -5.09 -15.02
C ILE A 9 4.00 -5.26 -16.00
N ALA A 10 4.71 -6.39 -15.96
CA ALA A 10 5.85 -6.65 -16.86
C ALA A 10 5.49 -6.58 -18.35
N ALA A 11 4.26 -6.94 -18.72
CA ALA A 11 3.78 -6.83 -20.10
C ALA A 11 3.58 -5.38 -20.58
N ALA A 12 3.35 -4.43 -19.67
CA ALA A 12 3.07 -3.03 -19.99
C ALA A 12 4.20 -2.07 -19.60
N ASP A 13 4.92 -2.38 -18.53
CA ASP A 13 5.94 -1.56 -17.89
C ASP A 13 6.98 -2.47 -17.20
N PRO A 14 8.00 -2.94 -17.95
CA PRO A 14 9.05 -3.82 -17.43
C PRO A 14 9.85 -3.21 -16.30
N GLU A 15 10.17 -1.91 -16.38
CA GLU A 15 10.95 -1.20 -15.35
C GLU A 15 10.20 -1.16 -14.03
N ARG A 16 8.90 -0.89 -14.07
CA ARG A 16 8.06 -0.97 -12.88
C ARG A 16 7.96 -2.37 -12.33
N ALA A 17 7.86 -3.38 -13.19
CA ALA A 17 7.84 -4.77 -12.75
C ALA A 17 9.10 -5.09 -11.92
N ASP A 18 10.27 -4.59 -12.34
CA ASP A 18 11.52 -4.76 -11.58
C ASP A 18 11.52 -4.05 -10.23
N ARG A 19 10.89 -2.89 -10.10
CA ARG A 19 10.73 -2.21 -8.81
C ARG A 19 9.84 -2.99 -7.85
N VAL A 20 8.74 -3.57 -8.35
CA VAL A 20 7.73 -4.22 -7.49
C VAL A 20 7.90 -5.73 -7.32
N ARG A 21 8.81 -6.37 -8.08
CA ARG A 21 9.10 -7.81 -7.95
C ARG A 21 9.77 -8.20 -6.63
N SER A 22 10.21 -7.25 -5.82
CA SER A 22 10.85 -7.49 -4.52
C SER A 22 9.84 -7.60 -3.38
N LEU A 23 8.63 -7.06 -3.54
CA LEU A 23 7.55 -7.12 -2.54
C LEU A 23 7.25 -8.57 -2.18
N ARG A 24 7.08 -8.92 -0.90
CA ARG A 24 6.82 -10.31 -0.47
C ARG A 24 5.48 -10.51 0.23
N HIS A 25 5.00 -9.47 0.89
CA HIS A 25 3.84 -9.49 1.78
C HIS A 25 2.64 -8.73 1.20
N VAL A 26 2.87 -7.82 0.26
CA VAL A 26 1.78 -7.06 -0.40
C VAL A 26 1.75 -7.23 -1.91
N VAL A 27 0.57 -7.01 -2.48
CA VAL A 27 0.37 -6.90 -3.93
C VAL A 27 0.78 -5.49 -4.38
N PRO A 28 1.44 -5.33 -5.55
CA PRO A 28 1.79 -4.02 -6.08
C PRO A 28 0.60 -3.06 -6.14
N ALA A 29 0.85 -1.79 -5.84
CA ALA A 29 -0.16 -0.74 -5.89
C ALA A 29 -0.77 -0.62 -7.30
N ARG A 30 -2.05 -0.23 -7.37
CA ARG A 30 -2.66 0.25 -8.62
C ARG A 30 -2.58 1.78 -8.62
N PRO A 31 -1.79 2.41 -9.51
CA PRO A 31 -1.55 3.86 -9.42
C PRO A 31 -2.79 4.71 -9.66
N GLY A 32 -3.67 4.32 -10.60
CA GLY A 32 -4.72 5.20 -11.13
C GLY A 32 -5.57 5.94 -10.09
N GLY A 33 -6.00 5.27 -9.02
CA GLY A 33 -6.79 5.91 -7.96
C GLY A 33 -6.00 6.93 -7.14
N VAL A 34 -4.75 6.61 -6.79
CA VAL A 34 -3.88 7.52 -6.03
C VAL A 34 -3.50 8.72 -6.87
N LEU A 35 -3.14 8.50 -8.14
CA LEU A 35 -2.79 9.58 -9.07
C LEU A 35 -3.98 10.52 -9.31
N ALA A 36 -5.19 9.98 -9.45
CA ALA A 36 -6.40 10.79 -9.56
C ALA A 36 -6.65 11.64 -8.30
N LEU A 37 -6.39 11.09 -7.11
CA LEU A 37 -6.48 11.86 -5.86
C LEU A 37 -5.44 12.97 -5.78
N LEU A 38 -4.18 12.69 -6.14
CA LEU A 38 -3.11 13.70 -6.17
C LEU A 38 -3.44 14.83 -7.15
N ALA A 39 -3.99 14.50 -8.32
CA ALA A 39 -4.42 15.49 -9.30
C ALA A 39 -5.61 16.33 -8.81
N GLY A 40 -6.59 15.72 -8.13
CA GLY A 40 -7.77 16.40 -7.61
C GLY A 40 -7.53 17.20 -6.31
N LEU A 41 -6.46 16.89 -5.58
CA LEU A 41 -6.13 17.47 -4.28
C LEU A 41 -4.65 17.90 -4.25
N PRO A 42 -4.25 18.88 -5.08
CA PRO A 42 -2.85 19.19 -5.34
C PRO A 42 -2.07 19.72 -4.13
N ASP A 43 -2.75 20.24 -3.11
CA ASP A 43 -2.12 20.84 -1.92
C ASP A 43 -2.24 19.98 -0.66
N ARG A 44 -2.62 18.70 -0.80
CA ARG A 44 -2.92 17.83 0.35
C ARG A 44 -1.86 16.78 0.57
N ASP A 45 -1.51 16.61 1.84
CA ASP A 45 -0.63 15.53 2.26
C ASP A 45 -1.31 14.18 2.13
N VAL A 46 -0.50 13.14 1.96
CA VAL A 46 -0.97 11.77 1.88
C VAL A 46 -0.65 11.03 3.17
N VAL A 47 -1.62 10.29 3.70
CA VAL A 47 -1.38 9.32 4.77
C VAL A 47 -1.43 7.93 4.16
N VAL A 48 -0.32 7.20 4.24
CA VAL A 48 -0.26 5.79 3.85
C VAL A 48 -0.45 4.95 5.10
N MET A 49 -1.36 3.98 5.02
CA MET A 49 -1.69 3.09 6.14
C MET A 49 -1.44 1.64 5.76
N ALA A 50 -0.81 0.91 6.67
CA ALA A 50 -0.66 -0.54 6.61
C ALA A 50 -1.38 -1.16 7.82
N HIS A 51 -2.15 -2.21 7.60
CA HIS A 51 -2.88 -2.89 8.68
C HIS A 51 -2.81 -4.42 8.55
N THR A 52 -2.92 -5.12 9.67
CA THR A 52 -3.05 -6.58 9.75
C THR A 52 -4.10 -6.94 10.81
N GLY A 53 -4.69 -8.15 10.74
CA GLY A 53 -5.67 -8.63 11.72
C GLY A 53 -7.13 -8.29 11.37
N LEU A 54 -7.37 -7.67 10.22
CA LEU A 54 -8.71 -7.37 9.70
C LEU A 54 -9.22 -8.42 8.71
N GLU A 55 -8.38 -9.37 8.32
CA GLU A 55 -8.69 -10.44 7.36
C GLU A 55 -9.93 -11.27 7.77
N PRO A 56 -10.15 -11.60 9.06
CA PRO A 56 -11.36 -12.30 9.48
C PRO A 56 -12.64 -11.44 9.43
N TYR A 57 -12.51 -10.12 9.26
CA TYR A 57 -13.58 -9.14 9.42
C TYR A 57 -13.76 -8.29 8.15
N PRO A 58 -14.35 -8.85 7.09
CA PRO A 58 -14.45 -8.18 5.79
C PRO A 58 -15.35 -6.93 5.78
N THR A 59 -16.11 -6.70 6.85
CA THR A 59 -16.99 -5.53 7.00
C THR A 59 -16.80 -4.86 8.36
N PHE A 60 -17.06 -3.56 8.42
CA PHE A 60 -17.14 -2.84 9.69
C PHE A 60 -18.14 -3.48 10.67
N ARG A 61 -19.28 -3.97 10.16
CA ARG A 61 -20.29 -4.65 10.98
C ARG A 61 -19.78 -5.96 11.59
N SER A 62 -18.98 -6.74 10.86
CA SER A 62 -18.36 -7.96 11.42
C SER A 62 -17.31 -7.60 12.47
N LEU A 63 -16.54 -6.54 12.26
CA LEU A 63 -15.55 -6.07 13.23
C LEU A 63 -16.20 -5.65 14.55
N THR A 64 -17.28 -4.85 14.50
CA THR A 64 -17.99 -4.39 15.71
C THR A 64 -18.60 -5.54 16.53
N LYS A 65 -18.98 -6.64 15.88
CA LYS A 65 -19.53 -7.83 16.54
C LYS A 65 -18.46 -8.73 17.15
N ALA A 66 -17.21 -8.56 16.75
CA ALA A 66 -16.08 -9.37 17.17
C ALA A 66 -15.34 -8.79 18.38
N VAL A 67 -15.86 -7.73 19.00
CA VAL A 67 -15.26 -7.11 20.19
C VAL A 67 -15.68 -7.90 21.45
N PRO A 68 -14.75 -8.26 22.35
CA PRO A 68 -13.30 -8.02 22.27
C PRO A 68 -12.62 -8.93 21.24
N LEU A 69 -11.71 -8.36 20.45
CA LEU A 69 -11.01 -9.09 19.38
C LEU A 69 -10.14 -10.21 19.98
N GLN A 70 -10.11 -11.35 19.32
CA GLN A 70 -9.28 -12.50 19.73
C GLN A 70 -7.79 -12.23 19.46
N GLU A 71 -7.50 -11.52 18.37
CA GLU A 71 -6.17 -11.10 17.94
C GLU A 71 -6.14 -9.57 17.75
N PRO A 72 -5.03 -8.89 18.05
CA PRO A 72 -4.94 -7.44 17.88
C PRO A 72 -4.98 -7.03 16.40
N VAL A 73 -5.70 -5.94 16.11
CA VAL A 73 -5.57 -5.24 14.83
C VAL A 73 -4.41 -4.26 14.94
N LEU A 74 -3.37 -4.48 14.13
CA LEU A 74 -2.18 -3.64 14.11
C LEU A 74 -2.27 -2.65 12.96
N VAL A 75 -1.96 -1.38 13.23
CA VAL A 75 -1.96 -0.31 12.22
C VAL A 75 -0.65 0.46 12.28
N SER A 76 0.00 0.64 11.13
CA SER A 76 1.00 1.69 10.90
C SER A 76 0.38 2.76 10.03
N ALA A 77 0.64 4.02 10.36
CA ALA A 77 0.35 5.14 9.49
C ALA A 77 1.57 6.06 9.43
N TRP A 78 1.86 6.59 8.24
CA TRP A 78 2.83 7.66 8.08
C TRP A 78 2.28 8.72 7.13
N ARG A 79 2.46 9.97 7.54
CA ARG A 79 2.18 11.15 6.72
C ARG A 79 3.35 11.39 5.78
N VAL A 80 3.03 11.65 4.52
CA VAL A 80 3.96 12.15 3.51
C VAL A 80 3.49 13.57 3.16
N PRO A 81 4.27 14.60 3.52
CA PRO A 81 4.02 15.96 3.09
C PRO A 81 3.86 16.05 1.58
N ARG A 82 2.92 16.86 1.09
CA ARG A 82 2.70 17.06 -0.34
C ARG A 82 3.96 17.53 -1.07
N ALA A 83 4.77 18.35 -0.40
CA ALA A 83 6.04 18.85 -0.92
C ALA A 83 7.07 17.74 -1.21
N ASP A 84 6.91 16.56 -0.59
CA ASP A 84 7.80 15.41 -0.78
C ASP A 84 7.30 14.46 -1.89
N ILE A 85 6.18 14.79 -2.54
CA ILE A 85 5.57 14.00 -3.61
C ILE A 85 5.88 14.69 -4.95
N PRO A 86 6.47 13.99 -5.93
CA PRO A 86 6.72 14.56 -7.25
C PRO A 86 5.44 15.00 -7.97
N ASP A 87 5.55 15.93 -8.91
CA ASP A 87 4.40 16.40 -9.71
C ASP A 87 4.22 15.61 -11.01
N ASP A 88 5.29 15.00 -11.53
CA ASP A 88 5.25 14.17 -12.72
C ASP A 88 4.60 12.80 -12.44
N VAL A 89 3.76 12.33 -13.38
CA VAL A 89 2.98 11.09 -13.23
C VAL A 89 3.86 9.85 -13.11
N ALA A 90 4.96 9.78 -13.88
CA ALA A 90 5.87 8.64 -13.81
C ALA A 90 6.61 8.66 -12.47
N ALA A 91 7.09 9.82 -12.04
CA ALA A 91 7.73 10.01 -10.74
C ALA A 91 6.78 9.75 -9.54
N GLN A 92 5.50 10.10 -9.65
CA GLN A 92 4.47 9.75 -8.67
C GLN A 92 4.22 8.24 -8.60
N THR A 93 4.24 7.56 -9.74
CA THR A 93 4.13 6.11 -9.79
C THR A 93 5.31 5.44 -9.10
N GLU A 94 6.53 5.94 -9.35
CA GLU A 94 7.74 5.44 -8.68
C GLU A 94 7.71 5.74 -7.17
N TRP A 95 7.28 6.94 -6.77
CA TRP A 95 7.06 7.29 -5.38
C TRP A 95 6.07 6.34 -4.70
N LEU A 96 4.97 6.00 -5.37
CA LEU A 96 3.98 5.07 -4.86
C LEU A 96 4.55 3.65 -4.70
N ASP A 97 5.37 3.19 -5.65
CA ASP A 97 6.07 1.91 -5.55
C ASP A 97 7.01 1.89 -4.33
N ARG A 98 7.72 3.00 -4.04
CA ARG A 98 8.53 3.16 -2.81
C ARG A 98 7.69 3.14 -1.53
N GLN A 99 6.53 3.79 -1.52
CA GLN A 99 5.61 3.70 -0.38
C GLN A 99 5.15 2.25 -0.15
N TRP A 100 4.91 1.50 -1.22
CA TRP A 100 4.53 0.09 -1.13
C TRP A 100 5.64 -0.81 -0.62
N ALA A 101 6.91 -0.53 -0.96
CA ALA A 101 8.04 -1.22 -0.35
C ALA A 101 8.10 -0.98 1.17
N ARG A 102 7.77 0.25 1.62
CA ARG A 102 7.65 0.55 3.05
C ARG A 102 6.49 -0.18 3.73
N VAL A 103 5.34 -0.30 3.05
CA VAL A 103 4.20 -1.11 3.52
C VAL A 103 4.63 -2.57 3.66
N ASP A 104 5.31 -3.13 2.65
CA ASP A 104 5.79 -4.52 2.64
C ASP A 104 6.70 -4.80 3.85
N ALA A 105 7.67 -3.92 4.10
CA ALA A 105 8.56 -4.02 5.24
C ALA A 105 7.82 -3.88 6.58
N ALA A 106 6.88 -2.94 6.68
CA ALA A 106 6.08 -2.74 7.89
C ALA A 106 5.17 -3.94 8.21
N VAL A 107 4.78 -4.71 7.19
CA VAL A 107 4.07 -5.98 7.36
C VAL A 107 5.04 -7.10 7.71
N ALA A 108 6.22 -7.16 7.07
CA ALA A 108 7.27 -8.14 7.35
C ALA A 108 7.75 -8.10 8.81
N SER A 109 8.06 -6.91 9.34
CA SER A 109 8.48 -6.75 10.74
C SER A 109 7.45 -7.28 11.73
N ARG A 110 6.16 -7.21 11.39
CA ARG A 110 5.08 -7.71 12.26
C ARG A 110 4.94 -9.22 12.22
N PHE A 111 5.19 -9.84 11.06
CA PHE A 111 5.29 -11.30 10.97
C PHE A 111 6.54 -11.87 11.67
N ALA A 112 7.53 -11.03 12.00
CA ALA A 112 8.69 -11.45 12.77
C ALA A 112 8.47 -11.34 14.30
N GLU A 113 7.42 -10.64 14.74
CA GLU A 113 7.10 -10.40 16.16
C GLU A 113 5.99 -11.32 16.71
N GLY A 114 5.35 -12.13 15.86
CA GLY A 114 4.32 -13.12 16.24
C GLY A 114 4.75 -14.55 15.93
#